data_AF-A0A933TAW8-F1
#
_entry.id   AF-A0A933TAW8-F1
#
_cell.length_a   1.000
_cell.length_b   1.000
_cell.length_c   1.000
_cell.angle_alpha   90.00
_cell.angle_beta   90.00
_cell.angle_gamma   90.00
#
_symmetry.space_group_name_H-M   'P 1'
#
loop_
_entity.id
_entity.type
_entity.pdbx_description
1 polymer ?
#
loop_
_entity_poly.entity_id
_entity_poly.type
_entity_poly.pdbx_seq_one_letter_code
_entity_poly.pdbx_strand_id
1 'polypeptide(L)'
;MSAEKELEMPKKRRSFPPELKKHIVSEIESGQVSLTGAARKYSISATAISRWREQLKDGALDGQPSVREKSLEKEVRELREKVGSLTMEIDLLKKLEAYARRLKSADSSTITGLNWHRFRKDAA
;
A
#
# COMPACT_ATOMS: atom_id res chain seq x y z
N MET A 1 -22.47 -58.05 -16.95
CA MET A 1 -21.40 -57.98 -15.93
C MET A 1 -20.76 -56.61 -16.04
N SER A 2 -21.28 -55.67 -15.26
CA SER A 2 -20.92 -54.25 -15.31
C SER A 2 -19.55 -54.06 -14.66
N ALA A 3 -18.62 -53.48 -15.41
CA ALA A 3 -17.36 -53.01 -14.87
C ALA A 3 -17.63 -51.74 -14.07
N GLU A 4 -17.67 -51.88 -12.74
CA GLU A 4 -17.64 -50.76 -11.81
C GLU A 4 -16.29 -50.07 -11.94
N LYS A 5 -16.29 -48.93 -12.62
CA LYS A 5 -15.15 -48.03 -12.69
C LYS A 5 -15.05 -47.33 -11.34
N GLU A 6 -14.20 -47.86 -10.46
CA GLU A 6 -13.90 -47.26 -9.16
C GLU A 6 -13.54 -45.77 -9.34
N LEU A 7 -14.33 -44.91 -8.69
CA LEU A 7 -14.10 -43.47 -8.64
C LEU A 7 -12.87 -43.21 -7.77
N GLU A 8 -11.71 -43.12 -8.42
CA GLU A 8 -10.45 -42.75 -7.79
C GLU A 8 -10.58 -41.34 -7.17
N MET A 9 -10.63 -41.27 -5.84
CA MET A 9 -10.75 -40.01 -5.12
C MET A 9 -9.52 -39.13 -5.37
N PRO A 10 -9.67 -37.82 -5.60
CA PRO A 10 -8.52 -36.94 -5.84
C PRO A 10 -7.61 -36.93 -4.60
N LYS A 11 -6.38 -37.45 -4.77
CA LYS A 11 -5.35 -37.42 -3.73
C LYS A 11 -5.22 -36.01 -3.15
N LYS A 12 -5.48 -35.88 -1.84
CA LYS A 12 -5.39 -34.63 -1.10
C LYS A 12 -3.98 -34.06 -1.29
N ARG A 13 -3.88 -32.94 -2.00
CA ARG A 13 -2.58 -32.28 -2.28
C ARG A 13 -1.96 -31.88 -0.94
N ARG A 14 -0.69 -32.26 -0.72
CA ARG A 14 0.08 -31.78 0.44
C ARG A 14 0.12 -30.25 0.40
N SER A 15 -0.40 -29.62 1.45
CA SER A 15 -0.29 -28.18 1.67
C SER A 15 0.87 -27.92 2.60
N PHE A 16 1.65 -26.88 2.31
CA PHE A 16 2.77 -26.44 3.14
C PHE A 16 2.47 -25.03 3.65
N PRO A 17 2.79 -24.72 4.93
CA PRO A 17 2.61 -23.37 5.46
C PRO A 17 3.53 -22.38 4.73
N PRO A 18 3.09 -21.12 4.55
CA PRO A 18 3.84 -20.10 3.81
C PRO A 18 5.23 -19.85 4.42
N GLU A 19 5.35 -19.87 5.75
CA GLU A 19 6.63 -19.69 6.46
C GLU A 19 7.66 -20.75 6.09
N LEU A 20 7.24 -22.01 5.99
CA LEU A 20 8.13 -23.10 5.61
C LEU A 20 8.58 -22.95 4.16
N LYS A 21 7.70 -22.54 3.25
CA LYS A 21 8.04 -22.29 1.85
C LYS A 21 9.09 -21.18 1.75
N LYS A 22 8.89 -20.07 2.47
CA LYS A 22 9.83 -18.94 2.53
C LYS A 22 11.20 -19.35 3.07
N HIS A 23 11.22 -20.08 4.18
CA HIS A 23 12.46 -20.57 4.78
C HIS A 23 13.28 -21.42 3.81
N ILE A 24 12.64 -22.38 3.14
CA ILE A 24 13.31 -23.27 2.19
C ILE A 24 13.85 -22.49 0.98
N VAL A 25 13.07 -21.56 0.43
CA VAL A 25 13.52 -20.73 -0.69
C VAL A 25 14.68 -19.82 -0.26
N SER A 26 14.64 -19.26 0.96
CA SER A 26 15.71 -18.42 1.51
C SER A 26 17.02 -19.18 1.73
N GLU A 27 16.98 -20.41 2.26
CA GLU A 27 18.17 -21.28 2.38
C GLU A 27 18.83 -21.55 1.00
N ILE A 28 18.01 -21.64 -0.06
CA ILE A 28 18.50 -21.87 -1.42
C ILE A 28 19.09 -20.59 -2.02
N GLU A 29 18.44 -19.44 -1.81
CA GLU A 29 18.91 -18.15 -2.36
C GLU A 29 20.15 -17.62 -1.65
N SER A 30 20.29 -17.93 -0.36
CA SER A 30 21.53 -17.68 0.40
C SER A 30 22.68 -18.62 0.04
N GLY A 31 22.42 -19.64 -0.79
CA GLY A 31 23.42 -20.63 -1.22
C GLY A 31 23.81 -21.65 -0.14
N GLN A 32 23.13 -21.67 1.01
CA GLN A 32 23.38 -22.63 2.09
C GLN A 32 23.08 -24.07 1.67
N VAL A 33 22.06 -24.26 0.81
CA VAL A 33 21.67 -25.57 0.31
C VAL A 33 21.31 -25.47 -1.18
N SER A 34 21.77 -26.42 -1.99
CA SER A 34 21.33 -26.50 -3.40
C SER A 34 19.86 -26.92 -3.51
N LEU A 35 19.20 -26.62 -4.63
CA LEU A 35 17.81 -27.03 -4.90
C LEU A 35 17.60 -28.54 -4.67
N THR A 36 18.54 -29.36 -5.13
CA THR A 36 18.52 -30.81 -4.98
C THR A 36 18.77 -31.24 -3.53
N GLY A 37 19.65 -30.52 -2.81
CA GLY A 37 19.89 -30.74 -1.38
C GLY A 37 18.66 -30.42 -0.53
N ALA A 38 17.98 -29.30 -0.81
CA ALA A 38 16.77 -28.91 -0.13
C ALA A 38 15.61 -29.89 -0.41
N ALA A 39 15.49 -30.35 -1.66
CA ALA A 39 14.51 -31.36 -2.03
C ALA A 39 14.66 -32.66 -1.22
N ARG A 40 15.90 -33.10 -0.99
CA ARG A 40 16.22 -34.28 -0.16
C ARG A 40 15.99 -34.00 1.33
N LYS A 41 16.54 -32.90 1.85
CA LYS A 41 16.47 -32.50 3.27
C LYS A 41 15.03 -32.39 3.77
N TYR A 42 14.16 -31.76 2.98
CA TYR A 42 12.76 -31.52 3.36
C TYR A 42 11.78 -32.53 2.75
N SER A 43 12.25 -33.52 1.98
CA SER A 43 11.41 -34.50 1.28
C SER A 43 10.32 -33.86 0.39
N ILE A 44 10.71 -32.79 -0.32
CA ILE A 44 9.83 -32.00 -1.20
C ILE A 44 10.40 -32.10 -2.62
N SER A 45 9.53 -32.16 -3.63
CA SER A 45 10.01 -32.21 -5.02
C SER A 45 10.69 -30.90 -5.43
N ALA A 46 11.81 -30.99 -6.15
CA ALA A 46 12.52 -29.83 -6.68
C ALA A 46 11.60 -28.92 -7.53
N THR A 47 10.65 -29.51 -8.25
CA THR A 47 9.63 -28.77 -9.03
C THR A 47 8.69 -27.96 -8.14
N ALA A 48 8.31 -28.47 -6.97
CA ALA A 48 7.49 -27.70 -6.01
C ALA A 48 8.27 -26.51 -5.45
N ILE A 49 9.54 -26.72 -5.11
CA ILE A 49 10.42 -25.66 -4.62
C ILE A 49 10.66 -24.60 -5.70
N SER A 50 10.87 -25.00 -6.96
CA SER A 50 11.00 -24.08 -8.09
C SER A 50 9.75 -23.21 -8.25
N ARG A 51 8.56 -23.81 -8.16
CA ARG A 51 7.29 -23.07 -8.19
C ARG A 51 7.16 -22.09 -7.02
N TRP A 52 7.61 -22.45 -5.82
CA TRP A 52 7.60 -21.53 -4.68
C TRP A 52 8.54 -20.34 -4.89
N ARG A 53 9.67 -20.55 -5.57
CA ARG A 53 10.58 -19.46 -5.93
C ARG A 53 9.95 -18.46 -6.88
N GLU A 54 9.21 -18.94 -7.88
CA GLU A 54 8.41 -18.09 -8.77
C GLU A 54 7.31 -17.36 -7.98
N GLN A 55 6.55 -18.08 -7.15
CA GLN A 55 5.51 -17.50 -6.30
C GLN A 55 6.05 -16.45 -5.31
N LEU A 56 7.29 -16.58 -4.83
CA LEU A 56 7.93 -15.59 -3.97
C LEU A 56 8.21 -14.30 -4.75
N LYS A 57 8.75 -14.42 -5.98
CA LYS A 57 9.04 -13.28 -6.85
C LYS A 57 7.77 -12.52 -7.23
N ASP A 58 6.68 -13.25 -7.44
CA ASP A 58 5.38 -12.69 -7.79
C ASP A 58 4.58 -12.18 -6.57
N GLY A 59 5.13 -12.30 -5.35
CA GLY A 59 4.45 -11.93 -4.10
C GLY A 59 3.24 -12.83 -3.74
N ALA A 60 3.07 -13.95 -4.45
CA ALA A 60 1.95 -14.88 -4.30
C ALA A 60 2.14 -15.94 -3.20
N LEU A 61 3.34 -16.03 -2.59
CA LEU A 61 3.60 -16.97 -1.50
C LEU A 61 2.82 -16.66 -0.23
N ASP A 62 2.40 -15.41 -0.05
CA ASP A 62 1.62 -14.94 1.10
C ASP A 62 0.14 -15.31 1.00
N GLY A 63 -0.23 -16.05 -0.04
CA GLY A 63 -1.62 -16.32 -0.40
C GLY A 63 -2.13 -15.24 -1.33
N GLN A 64 -3.10 -15.57 -2.18
CA GLN A 64 -3.84 -14.53 -2.88
C GLN A 64 -4.41 -13.56 -1.85
N PRO A 65 -4.29 -12.24 -2.06
CA PRO A 65 -4.79 -11.28 -1.11
C PRO A 65 -6.25 -11.58 -0.84
N SER A 66 -6.56 -11.78 0.45
CA SER A 66 -7.90 -12.07 0.92
C SER A 66 -8.86 -11.00 0.39
N VAL A 67 -10.14 -11.34 0.22
CA VAL A 67 -11.18 -10.35 -0.08
C VAL A 67 -11.10 -9.16 0.90
N ARG A 68 -10.73 -9.44 2.16
CA ARG A 68 -10.49 -8.41 3.18
C ARG A 68 -9.29 -7.52 2.85
N GLU A 69 -8.16 -8.07 2.44
CA GLU A 69 -6.96 -7.30 2.10
C GLU A 69 -7.20 -6.40 0.89
N LYS A 70 -7.88 -6.90 -0.15
CA LYS A 70 -8.28 -6.07 -1.29
C LYS A 70 -9.22 -4.93 -0.89
N SER A 71 -10.14 -5.19 0.04
CA SER A 71 -11.02 -4.13 0.56
C SER A 71 -10.22 -3.06 1.33
N LEU A 72 -9.22 -3.48 2.11
CA LEU A 72 -8.34 -2.58 2.86
C LEU A 72 -7.45 -1.77 1.92
N GLU A 73 -6.89 -2.37 0.87
CA GLU A 73 -6.11 -1.65 -0.16
C GLU A 73 -6.93 -0.58 -0.86
N LYS A 74 -8.21 -0.88 -1.15
CA LYS A 74 -9.13 0.09 -1.74
C LYS A 74 -9.39 1.25 -0.79
N GLU A 75 -9.68 0.95 0.47
CA GLU A 75 -9.91 1.96 1.51
C GLU A 75 -8.66 2.85 1.72
N VAL A 76 -7.47 2.25 1.75
CA VAL A 76 -6.20 2.98 1.85
C VAL A 76 -6.01 3.92 0.65
N ARG A 77 -6.38 3.49 -0.55
CA ARG A 77 -6.30 4.35 -1.75
C ARG A 77 -7.25 5.54 -1.63
N GLU A 78 -8.52 5.29 -1.31
CA GLU A 78 -9.54 6.32 -1.14
C GLU A 78 -9.15 7.33 -0.05
N LEU A 79 -8.60 6.86 1.06
CA LEU A 79 -8.12 7.71 2.14
C LEU A 79 -6.92 8.56 1.70
N ARG A 80 -5.97 8.00 0.96
CA ARG A 80 -4.80 8.73 0.44
C ARG A 80 -5.21 9.84 -0.53
N GLU A 81 -6.14 9.54 -1.43
CA GLU A 81 -6.72 10.54 -2.34
C GLU A 81 -7.38 11.68 -1.55
N LYS A 82 -8.17 11.34 -0.53
CA LYS A 82 -8.86 12.34 0.30
C LYS A 82 -7.91 13.21 1.11
N VAL A 83 -6.84 12.62 1.66
CA VAL A 83 -5.78 13.36 2.35
C VAL A 83 -5.07 14.32 1.37
N GLY A 84 -4.79 13.86 0.15
CA GLY A 84 -4.22 14.70 -0.91
C GLY A 84 -5.10 15.92 -1.20
N SER A 85 -6.39 15.71 -1.47
CA SER A 85 -7.35 16.78 -1.75
C SER A 85 -7.45 17.79 -0.60
N LEU A 86 -7.63 17.30 0.64
CA LEU A 86 -7.72 18.17 1.81
C LEU A 86 -6.44 18.97 2.06
N THR A 87 -5.27 18.39 1.79
CA THR A 87 -3.99 19.09 1.93
C THR A 87 -3.93 20.28 0.96
N MET A 88 -4.32 20.08 -0.31
CA MET A 88 -4.37 21.15 -1.31
C MET A 88 -5.37 22.24 -0.93
N GLU A 89 -6.55 21.87 -0.44
CA GLU A 89 -7.57 22.82 0.03
C GLU A 89 -7.05 23.67 1.21
N ILE A 90 -6.42 23.03 2.20
CA ILE A 90 -5.83 23.73 3.35
C ILE A 90 -4.75 24.72 2.89
N ASP A 91 -3.87 24.30 1.98
CA ASP A 91 -2.80 25.17 1.49
C ASP A 91 -3.36 26.37 0.71
N LEU A 92 -4.42 26.16 -0.09
CA LEU A 92 -5.10 27.24 -0.79
C LEU A 92 -5.74 28.22 0.21
N LEU A 93 -6.49 27.71 1.20
CA LEU A 93 -7.15 28.53 2.22
C LEU A 93 -6.15 29.38 3.00
N LYS A 94 -5.00 28.81 3.39
CA LYS A 94 -3.92 29.55 4.06
C LYS A 94 -3.37 30.68 3.19
N LYS A 95 -3.19 30.44 1.89
CA LYS A 95 -2.73 31.48 0.94
C LYS A 95 -3.75 32.61 0.80
N LEU A 96 -5.04 32.26 0.67
CA LEU A 96 -6.12 33.25 0.59
C LEU A 96 -6.22 34.07 1.88
N GLU A 97 -6.07 33.44 3.03
CA GLU A 97 -6.06 34.13 4.32
C GLU A 97 -4.88 35.11 4.42
N ALA A 98 -3.67 34.67 4.05
CA ALA A 98 -2.49 35.52 4.03
C ALA A 98 -2.66 36.72 3.07
N TYR A 99 -3.24 36.48 1.89
CA TYR A 99 -3.56 37.52 0.92
C TYR A 99 -4.57 38.53 1.49
N ALA A 100 -5.65 38.05 2.11
CA ALA A 100 -6.67 38.90 2.73
C ALA A 100 -6.10 39.75 3.89
N ARG A 101 -5.23 39.16 4.73
CA ARG A 101 -4.52 39.92 5.78
C ARG A 101 -3.64 41.00 5.18
N ARG A 102 -2.89 40.70 4.11
CA ARG A 102 -2.04 41.66 3.42
C ARG A 102 -2.86 42.82 2.86
N LEU A 103 -3.99 42.54 2.20
CA LEU A 103 -4.85 43.57 1.63
C LEU A 103 -5.41 44.50 2.71
N LYS A 104 -5.88 43.95 3.84
CA LYS A 104 -6.33 44.75 5.00
C LYS A 104 -5.23 45.67 5.54
N SER A 105 -4.00 45.17 5.62
CA SER A 105 -2.86 45.97 6.10
C SER A 105 -2.42 47.05 5.10
N ALA A 106 -2.49 46.79 3.80
CA ALA A 106 -2.15 47.78 2.77
C ALA A 106 -3.18 48.91 2.75
N ASP A 107 -4.47 48.56 2.76
CA ASP A 107 -5.58 49.51 2.77
C ASP A 107 -5.64 50.32 4.07
N SER A 108 -5.05 49.83 5.17
CA SER A 108 -4.90 50.62 6.41
C SER A 108 -3.64 51.49 6.45
N SER A 109 -2.64 51.25 5.60
CA SER A 109 -1.31 51.86 5.73
C SER A 109 -1.01 52.96 4.70
N THR A 110 -1.66 52.97 3.55
CA THR A 110 -1.44 54.00 2.52
C THR A 110 -2.56 55.03 2.52
N ILE A 111 -2.30 56.30 2.88
CA ILE A 111 -3.32 57.36 2.87
C ILE A 111 -3.91 57.49 1.45
N THR A 112 -5.12 56.98 1.29
CA THR A 112 -5.91 56.93 0.06
C THR A 112 -7.28 57.53 0.39
N GLY A 113 -8.04 57.97 -0.62
CA GLY A 113 -9.38 58.54 -0.38
C GLY A 113 -10.32 57.62 0.42
N LEU A 114 -10.09 56.29 0.37
CA LEU A 114 -10.89 55.28 1.07
C LEU A 114 -10.61 55.17 2.58
N ASN A 115 -9.38 55.42 3.04
CA ASN A 115 -8.98 55.24 4.44
C ASN A 115 -8.73 56.56 5.20
N TRP A 116 -8.96 57.70 4.56
CA TRP A 116 -8.85 59.06 5.10
C TRP A 116 -9.54 59.26 6.46
N HIS A 117 -10.70 58.61 6.66
CA HIS A 117 -11.48 58.71 7.89
C HIS A 117 -10.75 58.19 9.15
N ARG A 118 -9.78 57.28 9.00
CA ARG A 118 -9.02 56.70 10.14
C ARG A 118 -7.94 57.65 10.64
N PHE A 119 -7.17 58.26 9.76
CA PHE A 119 -6.06 59.16 10.12
C PHE A 119 -6.51 60.47 10.78
N ARG A 120 -7.74 60.93 10.49
CA ARG A 120 -8.29 62.16 11.10
C ARG A 120 -8.61 62.01 12.58
N LYS A 121 -8.89 60.79 13.07
CA LYS A 121 -9.20 60.55 14.49
C LYS A 121 -8.00 60.72 15.41
N ASP A 122 -6.79 60.59 14.87
CA ASP A 122 -5.54 60.66 15.64
C ASP A 122 -4.93 62.07 15.67
N ALA A 123 -5.58 63.06 15.06
CA ALA A 123 -5.08 64.44 14.88
C ALA A 123 -5.76 65.49 15.79
N ALA A 124 -6.51 65.06 16.82
CA ALA A 124 -7.16 65.92 17.83
C ALA A 124 -6.73 65.48 19.24
#